data_AF-A0A8T5SVE0-F1
#
_entry.id   AF-A0A8T5SVE0-F1
#
_cell.length_a   1.000
_cell.length_b   1.000
_cell.length_c   1.000
_cell.angle_alpha   90.00
_cell.angle_beta   90.00
_cell.angle_gamma   90.00
#
_symmetry.space_group_name_H-M   'P 1'
#
loop_
_entity.id
_entity.type
_entity.pdbx_description
1 polymer ?
#
loop_
_entity_poly.entity_id
_entity_poly.type
_entity_poly.pdbx_seq_one_letter_code
_entity_poly.pdbx_strand_id
1 'polypeptide(L)'
;SLFEVLNGTLENAPMIKECPLNLECQLYELVDLPKAILVLGEVMTAYSDDRFMTNGILDPKKIDPILLTQPDNHYWTIGEIVGNAFAVGKKLKR
;
A
#
# COMPACT_ATOMS: atom_id res chain seq x y z
N SER A 1 1.54 12.09 20.63
CA SER A 1 1.67 11.62 19.23
C SER A 1 0.54 12.25 18.42
N LEU A 2 0.75 12.52 17.13
CA LEU A 2 -0.32 12.94 16.21
C LEU A 2 -1.29 11.80 15.88
N PHE A 3 -0.81 10.56 15.98
CA PHE A 3 -1.54 9.34 15.63
C PHE A 3 -1.58 8.34 16.78
N GLU A 4 -2.64 7.54 16.84
CA GLU A 4 -2.70 6.35 17.69
C GLU A 4 -1.81 5.24 17.13
N VAL A 5 -1.06 4.57 18.02
CA VAL A 5 -0.18 3.46 17.63
C VAL A 5 -0.99 2.16 17.61
N LEU A 6 -0.91 1.45 16.50
CA LEU A 6 -1.34 0.06 16.35
C LEU A 6 -0.12 -0.85 16.49
N ASN A 7 -0.17 -1.80 17.42
CA ASN A 7 0.87 -2.80 17.60
C ASN A 7 0.42 -4.11 16.93
N GLY A 8 1.27 -4.68 16.09
CA GLY A 8 1.05 -5.98 15.48
C GLY A 8 1.73 -7.11 16.26
N THR A 9 2.22 -8.10 15.53
CA THR A 9 2.91 -9.27 16.10
C THR A 9 4.41 -9.03 16.31
N LEU A 10 5.00 -8.06 15.61
CA LEU A 10 6.41 -7.70 15.71
C LEU A 10 6.58 -6.59 16.74
N GLU A 11 7.48 -6.79 17.70
CA GLU A 11 7.69 -5.84 18.81
C GLU A 11 8.20 -4.46 18.36
N ASN A 12 8.89 -4.39 17.22
CA ASN A 12 9.63 -3.19 16.79
C ASN A 12 9.06 -2.56 15.51
N ALA A 13 7.79 -2.83 15.17
CA ALA A 13 7.13 -2.31 13.98
C ALA A 13 5.83 -1.56 14.32
N PRO A 14 5.90 -0.37 14.96
CA PRO A 14 4.70 0.40 15.28
C PRO A 14 4.00 0.88 14.00
N MET A 15 2.69 0.72 13.95
CA MET A 15 1.84 1.13 12.82
C MET A 15 0.93 2.30 13.21
N ILE A 16 0.39 3.01 12.21
CA ILE A 16 -0.54 4.13 12.41
C ILE A 16 -1.96 3.58 12.33
N LYS A 17 -2.73 3.70 13.42
CA LYS A 17 -4.07 3.13 13.51
C LYS A 17 -5.06 3.77 12.53
N GLU A 18 -4.88 5.04 12.22
CA GLU A 18 -5.76 5.80 11.33
C GLU A 18 -5.47 5.56 9.84
N CYS A 19 -4.34 4.91 9.50
CA CYS A 19 -4.03 4.56 8.13
C CYS A 19 -5.00 3.48 7.61
N PRO A 20 -5.50 3.60 6.36
CA PRO A 20 -6.48 2.67 5.81
C PRO A 20 -5.92 1.26 5.60
N LEU A 21 -4.61 1.15 5.43
CA LEU A 21 -3.88 -0.09 5.29
C LEU A 21 -2.53 0.04 6.00
N ASN A 22 -2.18 -0.95 6.80
CA ASN A 22 -0.83 -1.12 7.33
C ASN A 22 -0.29 -2.50 6.92
N LEU A 23 0.98 -2.54 6.50
CA LEU A 23 1.69 -3.78 6.20
C LEU A 23 2.79 -3.95 7.24
N GLU A 24 2.64 -4.93 8.13
CA GLU A 24 3.67 -5.30 9.11
C GLU A 24 4.70 -6.19 8.43
N CYS A 25 5.94 -5.72 8.35
CA CYS A 25 7.01 -6.40 7.63
C CYS A 25 8.17 -6.78 8.54
N GLN A 26 8.69 -8.00 8.37
CA GLN A 26 9.98 -8.40 8.93
C GLN A 26 11.10 -8.07 7.94
N LEU A 27 12.24 -7.56 8.43
CA LEU A 27 13.38 -7.26 7.58
C LEU A 27 13.89 -8.55 6.92
N TYR A 28 13.91 -8.57 5.59
CA TYR A 28 14.45 -9.65 4.78
C TYR A 28 15.90 -9.35 4.36
N GLU A 29 16.13 -8.18 3.75
CA GLU A 29 17.44 -7.80 3.24
C GLU A 29 17.59 -6.28 3.15
N LEU A 30 18.84 -5.80 3.28
CA LEU A 30 19.25 -4.44 2.98
C LEU A 30 20.18 -4.46 1.78
N VAL A 31 19.83 -3.75 0.73
CA VAL A 31 20.64 -3.63 -0.49
C VAL A 31 21.17 -2.20 -0.60
N ASP A 32 22.48 -2.03 -0.52
CA ASP A 32 23.14 -0.74 -0.71
C ASP A 32 23.07 -0.32 -2.18
N LEU A 33 22.47 0.85 -2.44
CA LEU A 33 22.46 1.52 -3.74
C LEU A 33 23.34 2.77 -3.67
N PRO A 34 23.83 3.31 -4.80
CA PRO A 34 24.74 4.46 -4.80
C PRO A 34 24.22 5.73 -4.09
N LYS A 35 22.90 5.88 -3.90
CA LYS A 35 22.27 7.08 -3.31
C LYS A 35 21.22 6.76 -2.24
N ALA A 36 20.99 5.49 -1.91
CA ALA A 36 19.93 5.06 -1.00
C ALA A 36 20.19 3.62 -0.53
N ILE A 37 19.42 3.15 0.44
CA ILE A 37 19.34 1.73 0.80
C ILE A 37 17.96 1.23 0.37
N LEU A 38 17.92 0.15 -0.41
CA LEU A 38 16.68 -0.56 -0.67
C LEU A 38 16.45 -1.55 0.48
N VAL A 39 15.34 -1.36 1.20
CA VAL A 39 14.91 -2.23 2.29
C VAL A 39 13.91 -3.23 1.73
N LEU A 40 14.24 -4.51 1.76
CA LEU A 40 13.33 -5.60 1.42
C LEU A 40 12.71 -6.14 2.70
N GLY A 41 11.39 -6.12 2.79
CA GLY A 41 10.63 -6.63 3.92
C GLY A 41 9.68 -7.74 3.51
N GLU A 42 9.64 -8.82 4.28
CA GLU A 42 8.64 -9.88 4.15
C GLU A 42 7.36 -9.45 4.88
N VAL A 43 6.22 -9.45 4.18
CA VAL A 43 4.94 -9.06 4.77
C VAL A 43 4.44 -10.18 5.68
N MET A 44 4.46 -9.93 7.00
CA MET A 44 3.99 -10.88 8.01
C MET A 44 2.47 -10.80 8.16
N THR A 45 1.91 -9.58 8.16
CA THR A 45 0.47 -9.36 8.29
C THR A 45 0.07 -8.04 7.62
N ALA A 46 -1.13 -8.01 7.04
CA ALA A 46 -1.78 -6.79 6.55
C ALA A 46 -2.99 -6.46 7.43
N TYR A 47 -3.11 -5.20 7.83
CA TYR A 47 -4.17 -4.70 8.69
C TYR A 47 -4.98 -3.64 7.96
N SER A 48 -6.30 -3.80 7.96
CA SER A 48 -7.25 -2.84 7.40
C SER A 48 -8.59 -3.02 8.10
N ASP A 49 -9.33 -1.92 8.24
CA ASP A 49 -10.73 -1.97 8.65
C ASP A 49 -11.62 -2.48 7.52
N ASP A 50 -12.73 -3.17 7.87
CA ASP A 50 -13.75 -3.61 6.92
C ASP A 50 -14.37 -2.46 6.12
N ARG A 51 -14.36 -1.23 6.67
CA ARG A 51 -14.87 -0.04 5.97
C ARG A 51 -14.08 0.30 4.71
N PHE A 52 -12.84 -0.19 4.57
CA PHE A 52 -12.01 0.00 3.37
C PHE A 52 -12.12 -1.18 2.39
N MET A 53 -13.00 -2.14 2.65
CA MET A 53 -13.19 -3.32 1.82
C MET A 53 -14.52 -3.27 1.05
N THR A 54 -14.56 -3.95 -0.08
CA THR A 54 -15.76 -4.22 -0.87
C THR A 54 -15.72 -5.69 -1.27
N ASN A 55 -16.73 -6.48 -0.89
CA ASN A 55 -16.78 -7.93 -1.13
C ASN A 55 -15.56 -8.70 -0.58
N GLY A 56 -15.06 -8.31 0.60
CA GLY A 56 -13.94 -8.97 1.26
C GLY A 56 -12.57 -8.72 0.62
N ILE A 57 -12.49 -7.81 -0.35
CA ILE A 57 -11.22 -7.33 -0.92
C ILE A 57 -11.06 -5.84 -0.65
N LEU A 58 -9.81 -5.39 -0.52
CA LEU A 58 -9.48 -3.97 -0.37
C LEU A 58 -10.01 -3.18 -1.57
N ASP A 59 -10.68 -2.07 -1.28
CA ASP A 59 -11.26 -1.18 -2.28
C ASP A 59 -10.39 0.08 -2.43
N PRO A 60 -9.65 0.24 -3.55
CA PRO A 60 -8.77 1.39 -3.75
C PRO A 60 -9.47 2.74 -3.65
N LYS A 61 -10.77 2.82 -4.00
CA LYS A 61 -11.54 4.06 -3.89
C LYS A 61 -11.91 4.40 -2.45
N LYS A 62 -12.08 3.40 -1.57
CA LYS A 62 -12.32 3.63 -0.14
C LYS A 62 -11.03 3.93 0.62
N ILE A 63 -9.92 3.31 0.21
CA ILE A 63 -8.58 3.59 0.75
C ILE A 63 -8.15 5.03 0.43
N ASP A 64 -8.49 5.51 -0.78
CA ASP A 64 -8.12 6.83 -1.30
C ASP A 64 -6.65 7.21 -1.04
N PRO A 65 -5.69 6.43 -1.54
CA PRO A 65 -4.28 6.67 -1.27
C PRO A 65 -3.79 7.91 -2.01
N ILE A 66 -2.79 8.57 -1.43
CA ILE A 66 -2.09 9.67 -2.08
C ILE A 66 -1.04 9.14 -3.05
N LEU A 67 -0.88 9.82 -4.18
CA LEU A 67 0.19 9.58 -5.13
C LEU A 67 1.09 10.81 -5.18
N LEU A 68 2.41 10.59 -5.20
CA LEU A 68 3.41 11.65 -5.34
C LEU A 68 4.02 11.60 -6.74
N THR A 69 4.13 12.74 -7.42
CA THR A 69 4.91 12.90 -8.65
C THR A 69 6.14 13.76 -8.43
N GLN A 70 7.23 13.42 -9.11
CA GLN A 70 8.46 14.19 -9.12
C GLN A 70 8.95 14.36 -10.57
N PRO A 71 9.59 15.50 -10.94
CA PRO A 71 10.14 16.52 -10.04
C PRO A 71 9.17 17.65 -9.63
N ASP A 72 7.93 17.65 -10.12
CA ASP A 72 6.94 18.70 -9.86
C ASP A 72 6.39 18.70 -8.41
N ASN A 73 6.62 17.63 -7.65
CA ASN A 73 6.30 17.49 -6.21
C ASN A 73 4.82 17.72 -5.88
N HIS A 74 3.92 17.22 -6.74
CA HIS A 74 2.47 17.28 -6.50
C HIS A 74 1.96 16.00 -5.84
N TYR A 75 0.92 16.16 -5.02
CA TYR A 75 0.10 15.08 -4.51
C TYR A 75 -1.20 14.95 -5.31
N TRP A 76 -1.59 13.72 -5.59
CA TRP A 76 -2.77 13.36 -6.37
C TRP A 76 -3.59 12.29 -5.64
N THR A 77 -4.85 12.16 -6.00
CA THR A 77 -5.73 11.04 -5.62
C THR A 77 -5.90 10.07 -6.78
N ILE A 78 -6.44 8.88 -6.51
CA ILE A 78 -6.71 7.88 -7.55
C ILE A 78 -7.88 8.32 -8.46
N GLY A 79 -7.65 8.29 -9.77
CA GLY A 79 -8.67 8.53 -10.80
C GLY A 79 -9.68 7.40 -10.95
N GLU A 80 -10.43 7.38 -12.06
CA GLU A 80 -11.46 6.37 -12.30
C GLU A 80 -10.91 5.02 -12.80
N ILE A 81 -11.71 3.97 -12.64
CA ILE A 81 -11.39 2.65 -13.21
C ILE A 81 -11.49 2.74 -14.73
N VAL A 82 -10.39 2.44 -15.43
CA VAL A 82 -10.31 2.51 -16.90
C VAL A 82 -10.50 1.17 -17.60
N GLY A 83 -10.54 0.05 -16.85
CA GLY A 83 -10.78 -1.27 -17.41
C GLY A 83 -10.34 -2.42 -16.49
N ASN A 84 -10.74 -3.64 -16.87
CA ASN A 84 -10.41 -4.84 -16.11
C ASN A 84 -9.08 -5.44 -16.57
N ALA A 85 -8.09 -5.44 -15.68
CA ALA A 85 -6.80 -6.11 -15.88
C ALA A 85 -7.01 -7.61 -16.20
N PHE A 86 -6.13 -8.19 -17.02
CA PHE A 86 -6.20 -9.59 -17.47
C PHE A 86 -7.49 -10.03 -18.20
N ALA A 87 -8.37 -9.07 -18.55
CA ALA A 87 -9.63 -9.33 -19.26
C ALA A 87 -9.71 -8.57 -20.59
N VAL A 88 -9.54 -7.24 -20.60
CA VAL A 88 -9.77 -6.41 -21.80
C VAL A 88 -8.91 -6.87 -22.99
N GLY A 89 -7.64 -7.17 -22.77
CA GLY A 89 -6.72 -7.62 -23.82
C GLY A 89 -7.05 -9.00 -24.41
N LYS A 90 -7.82 -9.85 -23.71
CA LYS A 90 -8.21 -11.16 -24.24
C LYS A 90 -9.08 -11.04 -25.50
N LYS A 91 -9.84 -9.95 -25.64
CA LYS A 91 -10.66 -9.66 -26.82
C LYS A 91 -9.84 -9.31 -28.07
N LEU A 92 -8.55 -9.02 -27.89
CA LEU A 92 -7.62 -8.64 -28.96
C LEU A 92 -6.73 -9.81 -29.40
N LYS A 93 -6.83 -10.98 -28.74
CA LYS A 93 -6.12 -12.18 -29.18
C LYS A 93 -6.75 -12.66 -30.49
N ARG A 94 -5.93 -12.67 -31.56
CA ARG A 94 -6.25 -13.37 -32.81
C ARG A 94 -6.17 -14.88 -32.61
#